data_AF-A0A3D2S356-F1
#
_entry.id   AF-A0A3D2S356-F1
#
_cell.length_a   1.000
_cell.length_b   1.000
_cell.length_c   1.000
_cell.angle_alpha   90.00
_cell.angle_beta   90.00
_cell.angle_gamma   90.00
#
_symmetry.space_group_name_H-M   'P 1'
#
loop_
_entity.id
_entity.type
_entity.pdbx_description
1 polymer ?
#
loop_
_entity_poly.entity_id
_entity_poly.type
_entity_poly.pdbx_seq_one_letter_code
_entity_poly.pdbx_strand_id
1 'polypeptide(L)'
;LFRSVDIRSAAPALVAFHAAKKVSNAVIVEQFIIGKDYRLLVINNVMVAAALRTPAHVVGDGVSTVQQLIDKVNSDPRRGYGHEKVLTQITVNVLTLTIIKDAGYTLDSVLAKDEILILKDTANLSTGGTA
;
A
#
# COMPACT_ATOMS: atom_id res chain seq x y z
N LEU A 1 -8.95 -7.23 -2.85
CA LEU A 1 -7.61 -6.71 -3.19
C LEU A 1 -7.80 -5.76 -4.38
N PHE A 2 -7.77 -4.44 -4.18
CA PHE A 2 -7.84 -3.49 -5.29
C PHE A 2 -6.40 -3.21 -5.73
N ARG A 3 -6.01 -3.61 -6.94
CA ARG A 3 -4.73 -3.21 -7.52
C ARG A 3 -5.05 -2.37 -8.75
N SER A 4 -4.63 -1.11 -8.75
CA SER A 4 -4.72 -0.27 -9.94
C SER A 4 -3.54 -0.59 -10.84
N VAL A 5 -3.81 -0.82 -12.13
CA VAL A 5 -2.80 -1.10 -13.15
C VAL A 5 -3.00 -0.13 -14.30
N ASP A 6 -1.93 0.54 -14.72
CA ASP A 6 -1.95 1.47 -15.84
C ASP A 6 -1.94 0.69 -17.17
N ILE A 7 -3.15 0.34 -17.63
CA ILE A 7 -3.34 -0.43 -18.87
C ILE A 7 -3.46 0.52 -20.06
N ARG A 8 -2.48 0.45 -20.96
CA ARG A 8 -2.36 1.36 -22.11
C ARG A 8 -2.73 0.76 -23.46
N SER A 9 -3.23 -0.49 -23.50
CA SER A 9 -3.63 -1.15 -24.75
C SER A 9 -4.71 -2.22 -24.52
N ALA A 10 -5.38 -2.61 -25.61
CA ALA A 10 -6.53 -3.51 -25.56
C ALA A 10 -6.17 -4.94 -25.13
N ALA A 11 -5.01 -5.46 -25.53
CA ALA A 11 -4.63 -6.84 -25.21
C ALA A 11 -4.42 -7.07 -23.70
N PRO A 12 -3.64 -6.25 -22.96
CA PRO A 12 -3.57 -6.34 -21.51
C PRO A 12 -4.91 -6.04 -20.81
N ALA A 13 -5.76 -5.19 -21.39
CA ALA A 13 -7.09 -4.90 -20.84
C ALA A 13 -7.98 -6.14 -20.79
N LEU A 14 -8.00 -6.94 -21.86
CA LEU A 14 -8.76 -8.19 -21.91
C LEU A 14 -8.26 -9.20 -20.87
N VAL A 15 -6.94 -9.33 -20.71
CA VAL A 15 -6.33 -10.22 -19.70
C VAL A 15 -6.76 -9.80 -18.29
N ALA A 16 -6.65 -8.51 -17.98
CA ALA A 16 -7.03 -7.97 -16.68
C ALA A 16 -8.53 -8.12 -16.41
N PHE A 17 -9.38 -7.87 -17.41
CA PHE A 17 -10.83 -8.05 -17.31
C PHE A 17 -11.21 -9.49 -17.00
N HIS A 18 -10.63 -10.47 -17.70
CA HIS A 18 -10.87 -11.89 -17.44
C HIS A 18 -10.40 -12.33 -16.05
N ALA A 19 -9.29 -11.77 -15.55
CA ALA A 19 -8.84 -12.02 -14.19
C ALA A 19 -9.80 -11.43 -13.15
N ALA A 20 -10.25 -10.18 -13.34
CA ALA A 20 -11.21 -9.52 -12.45
C ALA A 20 -12.56 -10.25 -12.39
N LYS A 21 -13.06 -10.74 -13.53
CA LYS A 21 -14.33 -11.49 -13.63
C LYS A 21 -14.33 -12.80 -12.84
N LYS A 22 -13.15 -13.39 -12.58
CA LYS A 22 -13.03 -14.58 -11.70
C LYS A 22 -13.22 -14.24 -10.22
N VAL A 23 -13.07 -12.97 -9.84
CA VAL A 23 -13.17 -12.49 -8.45
C VAL A 23 -14.54 -11.90 -8.16
N SER A 24 -15.18 -11.24 -9.14
CA SER A 24 -16.47 -10.56 -8.97
C SER A 24 -17.32 -10.66 -10.24
N ASN A 25 -18.64 -10.68 -10.07
CA ASN A 25 -19.61 -10.65 -11.17
C ASN A 25 -19.66 -9.29 -11.88
N ALA A 26 -19.28 -8.21 -11.20
CA ALA A 26 -19.21 -6.86 -11.74
C ALA A 26 -17.76 -6.38 -11.80
N VAL A 27 -17.38 -5.77 -12.93
CA VAL A 27 -16.06 -5.17 -13.16
C VAL A 27 -16.26 -3.68 -13.47
N ILE A 28 -15.52 -2.84 -12.76
CA ILE A 28 -15.49 -1.38 -12.98
C ILE A 28 -14.17 -1.02 -13.65
N VAL A 29 -14.24 -0.16 -14.66
CA VAL A 29 -13.08 0.39 -15.36
C VAL A 29 -13.08 1.89 -15.16
N GLU A 30 -11.94 2.44 -14.73
CA GLU A 30 -11.78 3.85 -14.43
C GLU A 30 -10.51 4.39 -15.10
N GLN A 31 -10.46 5.71 -15.29
CA GLN A 31 -9.25 6.37 -15.77
C GLN A 31 -8.14 6.25 -14.72
N PHE A 32 -6.93 5.88 -15.15
CA PHE A 32 -5.76 5.86 -14.27
C PHE A 32 -5.26 7.28 -14.05
N ILE A 33 -5.38 7.78 -12.82
CA ILE A 33 -4.94 9.12 -12.42
C ILE A 33 -3.69 8.98 -11.55
N ILE A 34 -2.62 9.67 -11.94
CA ILE A 34 -1.37 9.74 -11.15
C ILE A 34 -1.48 10.95 -10.23
N GLY A 35 -1.33 10.73 -8.92
CA GLY A 35 -1.40 11.79 -7.93
C GLY A 35 -1.36 11.26 -6.50
N LYS A 36 -1.56 12.17 -5.55
CA LYS A 36 -1.70 11.85 -4.13
C LYS A 36 -3.17 11.54 -3.81
N ASP A 37 -3.41 10.46 -3.06
CA ASP A 37 -4.74 10.05 -2.60
C ASP A 37 -5.08 10.76 -1.28
N TYR A 38 -6.07 11.65 -1.31
CA TYR A 38 -6.56 12.38 -0.15
C TYR A 38 -7.97 11.95 0.23
N ARG A 39 -8.19 11.68 1.53
CA ARG A 39 -9.52 11.49 2.10
C ARG A 39 -9.96 12.76 2.80
N LEU A 40 -11.02 13.39 2.30
CA LEU A 40 -11.58 14.62 2.84
C LEU A 40 -12.84 14.32 3.66
N LEU A 41 -13.03 15.00 4.79
CA LEU A 41 -14.26 14.99 5.59
C LEU A 41 -14.94 16.35 5.47
N VAL A 42 -16.17 16.38 4.94
CA VAL A 42 -16.99 17.59 4.81
C VAL A 42 -18.24 17.43 5.67
N ILE A 43 -18.50 18.40 6.54
CA ILE A 43 -19.69 18.45 7.42
C ILE A 43 -20.32 19.83 7.25
N ASN A 44 -21.63 19.89 7.03
CA ASN A 44 -22.36 21.16 6.81
C ASN A 44 -21.69 22.04 5.74
N ASN A 45 -21.27 21.45 4.62
CA ASN A 45 -20.57 22.11 3.51
C ASN A 45 -19.20 22.74 3.86
N VAL A 46 -18.65 22.45 5.05
CA VAL A 46 -17.32 22.89 5.47
C VAL A 46 -16.36 21.70 5.47
N MET A 47 -15.18 21.88 4.89
CA MET A 47 -14.11 20.88 4.98
C MET A 47 -13.53 20.88 6.40
N VAL A 48 -13.75 19.80 7.14
CA VAL A 48 -13.35 19.66 8.55
C VAL A 48 -12.01 18.96 8.70
N ALA A 49 -11.68 18.02 7.81
CA ALA A 49 -10.40 17.31 7.85
C ALA A 49 -9.95 16.84 6.45
N ALA A 50 -8.65 16.66 6.29
CA ALA A 50 -8.01 16.05 5.13
C ALA A 50 -6.91 15.09 5.61
N ALA A 51 -6.87 13.89 5.04
CA ALA A 51 -5.90 12.86 5.36
C ALA A 51 -5.20 12.40 4.07
N LEU A 52 -3.86 12.41 4.05
CA LEU A 52 -3.08 11.88 2.93
C LEU A 52 -2.85 10.38 3.16
N ARG A 53 -3.36 9.55 2.25
CA ARG A 53 -3.17 8.12 2.36
C ARG A 53 -1.77 7.77 1.87
N THR A 54 -0.94 7.29 2.78
CA THR A 54 0.42 6.84 2.46
C THR A 54 0.47 5.32 2.54
N PRO A 55 0.92 4.61 1.50
CA PRO A 55 1.11 3.16 1.58
C PRO A 55 2.06 2.80 2.73
N ALA A 56 1.90 1.58 3.25
CA ALA A 56 2.82 1.04 4.24
C ALA A 56 4.24 1.04 3.68
N HIS A 57 5.19 1.62 4.41
CA HIS A 57 6.58 1.74 4.00
C HIS A 57 7.52 1.67 5.20
N VAL A 58 8.79 1.42 4.91
CA VAL A 58 9.89 1.55 5.86
C VAL A 58 10.91 2.56 5.32
N VAL A 59 11.63 3.21 6.23
CA VAL A 59 12.71 4.14 5.91
C VAL A 59 14.03 3.52 6.35
N GLY A 60 15.00 3.47 5.44
CA GLY A 60 16.32 2.96 5.72
C GLY A 60 17.06 3.82 6.73
N ASP A 61 17.77 3.17 7.65
CA ASP A 61 18.68 3.80 8.60
C ASP A 61 20.16 3.53 8.24
N GLY A 62 20.40 2.82 7.12
CA GLY A 62 21.73 2.44 6.64
C GLY A 62 22.34 1.22 7.36
N VAL A 63 21.65 0.61 8.32
CA VAL A 63 22.19 -0.48 9.14
C VAL A 63 21.23 -1.66 9.35
N SER A 64 19.94 -1.40 9.49
CA SER A 64 18.93 -2.42 9.76
C SER A 64 18.45 -3.06 8.46
N THR A 65 18.10 -4.35 8.53
CA THR A 65 17.47 -5.04 7.41
C THR A 65 16.04 -4.59 7.21
N VAL A 66 15.48 -4.79 6.02
CA VAL A 66 14.05 -4.53 5.72
C VAL A 66 13.14 -5.21 6.75
N GLN A 67 13.42 -6.46 7.13
CA GLN A 67 12.64 -7.17 8.16
C GLN A 67 12.71 -6.45 9.53
N GLN A 68 13.91 -6.05 9.97
CA GLN A 68 14.08 -5.33 11.24
C GLN A 68 13.37 -3.97 11.22
N LEU A 69 13.41 -3.26 10.10
CA LEU A 69 12.68 -2.01 9.92
C LEU A 69 11.16 -2.24 9.99
N ILE A 70 10.65 -3.32 9.39
CA ILE A 70 9.23 -3.70 9.49
C ILE A 70 8.85 -3.97 10.95
N ASP A 71 9.66 -4.75 11.67
CA ASP A 71 9.39 -5.09 13.07
C ASP A 71 9.40 -3.85 13.96
N LYS A 72 10.35 -2.94 13.72
CA LYS A 72 10.42 -1.63 14.38
C LYS A 72 9.17 -0.79 14.10
N VAL A 73 8.73 -0.69 12.84
CA VAL A 73 7.51 0.04 12.49
C VAL A 73 6.27 -0.61 13.14
N ASN A 74 6.24 -1.94 13.24
CA ASN A 74 5.16 -2.69 13.87
C ASN A 74 5.13 -2.60 15.39
N SER A 75 6.23 -2.17 16.04
CA SER A 75 6.28 -1.96 17.48
C SER A 75 5.46 -0.76 17.99
N ASP A 76 4.98 0.10 17.08
CA ASP A 76 4.10 1.22 17.43
C ASP A 76 2.81 0.70 18.12
N PRO A 77 2.49 1.13 19.35
CA PRO A 77 1.33 0.65 20.08
C PRO A 77 0.00 0.97 19.40
N ARG A 78 -0.03 1.92 18.45
CA ARG A 78 -1.20 2.24 17.63
C ARG A 78 -1.44 1.21 16.52
N ARG A 79 -0.49 0.30 16.26
CA ARG A 79 -0.64 -0.79 15.29
C ARG A 79 -1.28 -2.02 15.92
N GLY A 80 -2.25 -2.59 15.23
CA GLY A 80 -2.99 -3.78 15.64
C GLY A 80 -3.24 -4.74 14.48
N TYR A 81 -3.75 -5.92 14.81
CA TYR A 81 -4.14 -6.90 13.80
C TYR A 81 -5.47 -6.47 13.15
N GLY A 82 -5.53 -6.48 11.81
CA GLY A 82 -6.73 -6.03 11.09
C GLY A 82 -7.11 -4.58 11.42
N HIS A 83 -8.34 -4.37 11.89
CA HIS A 83 -8.91 -3.05 12.21
C HIS A 83 -9.05 -2.81 13.73
N GLU A 84 -8.34 -3.58 14.55
CA GLU A 84 -8.44 -3.45 16.01
C GLU A 84 -7.86 -2.12 16.54
N LYS A 85 -6.95 -1.50 15.79
CA LYS A 85 -6.34 -0.22 16.16
C LYS A 85 -6.32 0.76 14.99
N VAL A 86 -5.95 2.00 15.30
CA VAL A 86 -5.89 3.13 14.37
C VAL A 86 -4.99 2.84 13.17
N LEU A 87 -3.89 2.10 13.38
CA LEU A 87 -3.00 1.65 12.33
C LEU A 87 -3.04 0.12 12.22
N THR A 88 -2.96 -0.42 11.00
CA THR A 88 -2.86 -1.87 10.80
C THR A 88 -1.40 -2.30 10.78
N GLN A 89 -1.11 -3.46 11.37
CA GLN A 89 0.22 -4.07 11.36
C GLN A 89 0.64 -4.42 9.93
N ILE A 90 1.91 -4.18 9.60
CA ILE A 90 2.49 -4.55 8.32
C ILE A 90 2.82 -6.04 8.36
N THR A 91 2.01 -6.86 7.69
CA THR A 91 2.29 -8.29 7.52
C THR A 91 3.06 -8.55 6.23
N VAL A 92 4.14 -9.32 6.33
CA VAL A 92 4.88 -9.85 5.18
C VAL A 92 4.09 -11.02 4.60
N ASN A 93 3.60 -10.85 3.37
CA ASN A 93 2.94 -11.91 2.61
C ASN A 93 3.54 -11.99 1.19
N VAL A 94 3.05 -12.93 0.38
CA VAL A 94 3.55 -13.13 -1.00
C VAL A 94 3.55 -11.82 -1.80
N LEU A 95 2.51 -11.00 -1.66
CA LEU A 95 2.44 -9.70 -2.35
C LEU A 95 3.53 -8.74 -1.85
N THR A 96 3.71 -8.60 -0.53
CA THR A 96 4.79 -7.77 0.04
C THR A 96 6.15 -8.22 -0.49
N LEU A 97 6.41 -9.53 -0.54
CA LEU A 97 7.65 -10.08 -1.07
C LEU A 97 7.86 -9.76 -2.55
N THR A 98 6.79 -9.81 -3.36
CA THR A 98 6.85 -9.39 -4.76
C THR A 98 7.20 -7.91 -4.89
N ILE A 99 6.58 -7.04 -4.10
CA ILE A 99 6.86 -5.59 -4.14
C ILE A 99 8.31 -5.29 -3.76
N ILE A 100 8.79 -5.90 -2.67
CA ILE A 100 10.19 -5.75 -2.23
C ILE A 100 11.15 -6.22 -3.33
N LYS A 101 10.86 -7.38 -3.95
CA LYS A 101 11.68 -7.94 -5.03
C LYS A 101 11.68 -7.06 -6.28
N ASP A 102 10.52 -6.53 -6.66
CA ASP A 102 10.37 -5.65 -7.83
C ASP A 102 11.12 -4.33 -7.62
N ALA A 103 11.27 -3.89 -6.37
CA ALA A 103 12.13 -2.77 -5.98
C ALA A 103 13.64 -3.12 -5.90
N GLY A 104 14.02 -4.37 -6.18
CA GLY A 104 15.42 -4.81 -6.17
C GLY A 104 15.95 -5.26 -4.81
N TYR A 105 15.08 -5.44 -3.82
CA TYR A 105 15.47 -5.76 -2.45
C TYR A 105 15.00 -7.16 -2.01
N THR A 106 15.48 -7.57 -0.83
CA THR A 106 15.01 -8.72 -0.06
C THR A 106 14.72 -8.30 1.37
N LEU A 107 14.12 -9.19 2.18
CA LEU A 107 13.91 -8.92 3.61
C LEU A 107 15.22 -8.71 4.37
N ASP A 108 16.32 -9.31 3.88
CA ASP A 108 17.66 -9.22 4.47
C ASP A 108 18.46 -8.02 3.95
N SER A 109 17.94 -7.30 2.96
CA SER A 109 18.62 -6.12 2.41
C SER A 109 18.65 -4.98 3.43
N VAL A 110 19.72 -4.21 3.42
CA VAL A 110 19.86 -2.97 4.18
C VAL A 110 19.59 -1.80 3.23
N LEU A 111 18.58 -1.00 3.56
CA LEU A 111 18.24 0.20 2.80
C LEU A 111 19.22 1.33 3.16
N ALA A 112 19.59 2.14 2.16
CA ALA A 112 20.40 3.31 2.42
C ALA A 112 19.66 4.27 3.37
N LYS A 113 20.41 5.07 4.12
CA LYS A 113 19.82 6.02 5.04
C LYS A 113 18.86 6.96 4.30
N ASP A 114 17.67 7.15 4.87
CA ASP A 114 16.57 7.98 4.35
C ASP A 114 15.90 7.44 3.06
N GLU A 115 16.29 6.26 2.59
CA GLU A 115 15.64 5.60 1.46
C GLU A 115 14.28 5.00 1.87
N ILE A 116 13.24 5.22 1.07
CA ILE A 116 11.88 4.76 1.35
C ILE A 116 11.58 3.52 0.52
N LEU A 117 11.28 2.41 1.17
CA LEU A 117 10.77 1.19 0.52
C LEU A 117 9.28 1.02 0.80
N ILE A 118 8.48 1.01 -0.26
CA ILE A 118 7.05 0.72 -0.20
C ILE A 118 6.83 -0.78 -0.02
N LEU A 119 5.93 -1.17 0.87
CA LEU A 119 5.66 -2.57 1.24
C LEU A 119 4.26 -3.04 0.84
N LYS A 120 3.39 -2.13 0.40
CA LYS A 120 2.02 -2.44 -0.05
C LYS A 120 1.63 -1.52 -1.21
N ASP A 121 0.98 -2.08 -2.23
CA ASP A 121 0.48 -1.34 -3.39
C ASP A 121 -0.70 -0.40 -3.08
N THR A 122 -1.39 -0.63 -1.97
CA THR A 122 -2.58 0.18 -1.61
C THR A 122 -2.40 0.90 -0.29
N ALA A 123 -2.73 2.19 -0.32
CA ALA A 123 -2.86 3.02 0.88
C ALA A 123 -4.21 2.78 1.59
N ASN A 124 -4.63 1.51 1.68
CA ASN A 124 -5.78 1.15 2.49
C ASN A 124 -5.35 1.04 3.94
N LEU A 125 -6.15 1.64 4.84
CA LEU A 125 -5.95 1.51 6.28
C LEU A 125 -5.92 0.02 6.65
N SER A 126 -6.83 -0.77 6.05
CA SER A 126 -6.95 -2.23 6.18
C SER A 126 -5.73 -3.06 5.77
N THR A 127 -4.74 -2.46 5.10
CA THR A 127 -3.50 -3.13 4.67
C THR A 127 -2.25 -2.51 5.27
N GLY A 128 -2.37 -1.61 6.26
CA GLY A 128 -1.24 -1.05 7.01
C GLY A 128 -0.80 0.36 6.58
N GLY A 129 -1.54 0.99 5.65
CA GLY A 129 -1.32 2.39 5.28
C GLY A 129 -1.67 3.35 6.40
N THR A 130 -1.00 4.50 6.45
CA THR A 130 -1.31 5.60 7.38
C THR A 130 -2.21 6.62 6.68
N ALA A 131 -3.11 7.26 7.44
CA ALA A 131 -3.96 8.36 7.02
C ALA A 131 -3.74 9.56 7.96
#